data_AF-A0A6A6DD27-F1
#
_entry.id   AF-A0A6A6DD27-F1
#
_cell.length_a   1.000
_cell.length_b   1.000
_cell.length_c   1.000
_cell.angle_alpha   90.00
_cell.angle_beta   90.00
_cell.angle_gamma   90.00
#
_symmetry.space_group_name_H-M   'P 1'
#
loop_
_entity.id
_entity.type
_entity.pdbx_description
1 polymer ?
#
loop_
_entity_poly.entity_id
_entity_poly.type
_entity_poly.pdbx_seq_one_letter_code
_entity_poly.pdbx_strand_id
1 'polypeptide(L)'
;MYTSINPQLKSKFFVSPAEIRRAIYVHFIPDQIHLFLHKKGLGLSACVQRDKDGHPNCIERCSSTYPLTYPPASCSIYTLRLRSSWGSHWRCEESVKTDGNITAEALLLACKRMCIDVVEMMADIAVFQINDLDMLRILVLHSSVLKPGRSSTFASTFLSCVLPSLKELHISLRLSLSIYGALENAGNSTGSESSSMDHSISAWTGLRPAIERLGNLRRLRIWLDHGEPCSWSMVNERAVLSPLAPLSNNPNLDISIDLPKLHPKWENPDRHFTEDSPPLTLTIHRRYRQRYHGVESSDGSIDAKHDPDFPILYEVADLYYMTMEIVEEMERASWQRGEDPIKEFLDDSIVCSLPTI
;
A
#
# COMPACT_ATOMS: atom_id res chain seq x y z
N MET A 1 12.33 24.93 18.58
CA MET A 1 13.51 24.90 19.46
C MET A 1 14.66 24.29 18.68
N TYR A 2 15.64 25.10 18.28
CA TYR A 2 16.92 24.59 17.79
C TYR A 2 17.85 24.48 19.00
N THR A 3 17.88 23.31 19.63
CA THR A 3 18.99 22.98 20.51
C THR A 3 20.20 22.76 19.60
N SER A 4 21.29 23.44 19.88
CA SER A 4 22.60 23.18 19.27
C SER A 4 22.93 21.70 19.50
N ILE A 5 22.66 20.85 18.51
CA ILE A 5 22.92 19.42 18.61
C ILE A 5 24.44 19.26 18.69
N ASN A 6 24.94 18.77 19.83
CA ASN A 6 26.36 18.57 20.07
C ASN A 6 26.94 17.64 18.98
N PRO A 7 27.90 18.09 18.15
CA PRO A 7 28.43 17.28 17.05
C PRO A 7 29.24 16.06 17.51
N GLN A 8 29.52 15.93 18.81
CA GLN A 8 30.23 14.81 19.44
C GLN A 8 31.59 14.49 18.81
N LEU A 9 32.35 15.52 18.43
CA LEU A 9 33.66 15.40 17.79
C LEU A 9 34.70 14.62 18.61
N LYS A 10 34.49 14.47 19.93
CA LYS A 10 35.39 13.75 20.85
C LYS A 10 34.94 12.31 21.17
N SER A 11 33.81 11.84 20.63
CA SER A 11 33.34 10.49 20.93
C SER A 11 34.18 9.43 20.19
N LYS A 12 34.74 8.48 20.95
CA LYS A 12 35.51 7.35 20.39
C LYS A 12 34.69 6.50 19.42
N PHE A 13 33.37 6.49 19.58
CA PHE A 13 32.47 5.78 18.68
C PHE A 13 32.62 6.26 17.22
N PHE A 14 32.78 7.56 16.99
CA PHE A 14 32.96 8.12 15.64
C PHE A 14 34.41 8.09 15.14
N VAL A 15 35.33 7.55 15.93
CA VAL A 15 36.70 7.22 15.50
C VAL A 15 36.74 5.82 14.91
N SER A 16 35.87 4.92 15.37
CA SER A 16 35.72 3.57 14.81
C SER A 16 35.39 3.62 13.30
N PRO A 17 35.84 2.65 12.49
CA PRO A 17 35.51 2.57 11.06
C PRO A 17 34.00 2.57 10.80
N ALA A 18 33.58 3.08 9.62
CA ALA A 18 32.17 3.20 9.27
C ALA A 18 31.46 1.85 9.26
N GLU A 19 32.16 0.79 8.88
CA GLU A 19 31.71 -0.59 8.83
C GLU A 19 31.31 -1.09 10.23
N ILE A 20 32.10 -0.78 11.25
CA ILE A 20 31.80 -1.15 12.64
C ILE A 20 30.57 -0.39 13.14
N ARG A 21 30.46 0.91 12.82
CA ARG A 21 29.28 1.70 13.19
C ARG A 21 28.01 1.17 12.51
N ARG A 22 28.09 0.86 11.22
CA ARG A 22 26.99 0.23 10.46
C ARG A 22 26.60 -1.13 11.04
N ALA A 23 27.58 -1.97 11.38
CA ALA A 23 27.32 -3.25 12.04
C ALA A 23 26.58 -3.09 13.38
N ILE A 24 26.78 -1.98 14.09
CA ILE A 24 26.01 -1.68 15.30
C ILE A 24 24.61 -1.18 14.96
N TYR A 25 24.49 -0.23 14.04
CA TYR A 25 23.21 0.38 13.67
C TYR A 25 22.20 -0.62 13.07
N VAL A 26 22.67 -1.66 12.36
CA VAL A 26 21.79 -2.66 11.73
C VAL A 26 20.89 -3.36 12.74
N HIS A 27 21.32 -3.45 14.00
CA HIS A 27 20.52 -4.05 15.07
C HIS A 27 19.37 -3.16 15.56
N PHE A 28 19.34 -1.88 15.18
CA PHE A 28 18.34 -0.90 15.62
C PHE A 28 17.43 -0.41 14.50
N ILE A 29 17.86 -0.57 13.24
CA ILE A 29 17.12 -0.13 12.06
C ILE A 29 16.27 -1.30 11.56
N PRO A 30 14.94 -1.17 11.48
CA PRO A 30 14.10 -2.21 10.90
C PRO A 30 14.26 -2.26 9.39
N ASP A 31 14.05 -3.45 8.80
CA ASP A 31 14.15 -3.67 7.35
C ASP A 31 13.10 -2.88 6.57
N GLN A 32 11.97 -2.56 7.19
CA GLN A 32 10.88 -1.79 6.57
C GLN A 32 10.43 -0.68 7.51
N ILE A 33 10.30 0.53 6.98
CA ILE A 33 9.98 1.74 7.71
C ILE A 33 8.80 2.45 7.05
N HIS A 34 7.75 2.72 7.81
CA HIS A 34 6.66 3.57 7.37
C HIS A 34 7.02 5.05 7.51
N LEU A 35 6.80 5.80 6.44
CA LEU A 35 6.74 7.26 6.43
C LEU A 35 5.28 7.66 6.51
N PHE A 36 4.94 8.48 7.50
CA PHE A 36 3.58 8.98 7.67
C PHE A 36 3.59 10.39 8.24
N LEU A 37 2.44 11.07 8.12
CA LEU A 37 2.22 12.35 8.77
C LEU A 37 1.44 12.19 10.06
N HIS A 38 1.97 12.74 11.14
CA HIS A 38 1.30 12.79 12.43
C HIS A 38 1.42 14.19 13.04
N LYS A 39 0.27 14.80 13.41
CA LYS A 39 0.21 16.16 13.98
C LYS A 39 1.01 17.20 13.17
N LYS A 40 0.99 17.09 11.83
CA LYS A 40 1.73 17.94 10.87
C LYS A 40 3.26 17.76 10.85
N GLY A 41 3.79 16.74 11.55
CA GLY A 41 5.19 16.33 11.49
C GLY A 41 5.37 15.02 10.72
N LEU A 42 6.59 14.80 10.21
CA LEU A 42 6.99 13.50 9.68
C LEU A 42 7.21 12.54 10.85
N GLY A 43 6.52 11.41 10.81
CA GLY A 43 6.70 10.28 11.70
C GLY A 43 7.38 9.10 11.00
N LEU A 44 8.04 8.27 11.82
CA LEU A 44 8.69 7.04 11.39
C LEU A 44 8.23 5.90 12.31
N SER A 45 7.81 4.79 11.73
CA SER A 45 7.51 3.57 12.49
C SER A 45 8.04 2.34 11.79
N ALA A 46 8.44 1.34 12.57
CA ALA A 46 8.83 0.04 12.04
C ALA A 46 7.59 -0.64 11.45
N CYS A 47 7.75 -1.33 10.32
CA CYS A 47 6.69 -2.20 9.83
C CYS A 47 6.51 -3.38 10.80
N VAL A 48 5.28 -3.57 11.28
CA VAL A 48 4.88 -4.70 12.14
C VAL A 48 3.91 -5.64 11.43
N GLN A 49 3.83 -5.53 10.10
CA GLN A 49 3.04 -6.41 9.25
C GLN A 49 3.55 -7.84 9.35
N ARG A 50 2.62 -8.80 9.29
CA ARG A 50 2.93 -10.24 9.20
C ARG A 50 2.51 -10.77 7.84
N ASP A 51 3.14 -11.86 7.40
CA ASP A 51 2.92 -12.47 6.08
C ASP A 51 1.45 -12.74 5.74
N LYS A 52 0.62 -13.02 6.75
CA LYS A 52 -0.82 -13.34 6.58
C LYS A 52 -1.76 -12.14 6.60
N ASP A 53 -1.27 -10.91 6.82
CA ASP A 53 -2.16 -9.74 6.95
C ASP A 53 -2.81 -9.30 5.64
N GLY A 54 -2.31 -9.82 4.51
CA GLY A 54 -2.90 -9.68 3.20
C GLY A 54 -3.94 -10.74 2.83
N HIS A 55 -4.30 -11.65 3.74
CA HIS A 55 -5.25 -12.71 3.42
C HIS A 55 -6.65 -12.14 3.12
N PRO A 56 -7.33 -12.57 2.03
CA PRO A 56 -8.62 -12.01 1.60
C PRO A 56 -9.72 -12.05 2.65
N ASN A 57 -9.76 -13.14 3.43
CA ASN A 57 -10.75 -13.34 4.49
C ASN A 57 -10.49 -12.47 5.74
N CYS A 58 -9.34 -11.80 5.85
CA CYS A 58 -9.02 -10.87 6.94
C CYS A 58 -9.17 -11.45 8.36
N ILE A 59 -9.10 -12.77 8.53
CA ILE A 59 -9.32 -13.47 9.82
C ILE A 59 -8.34 -12.94 10.88
N GLU A 60 -7.12 -12.64 10.47
CA GLU A 60 -6.01 -12.12 11.26
C GLU A 60 -6.25 -10.72 11.83
N ARG A 61 -7.25 -10.00 11.31
CA ARG A 61 -7.71 -8.72 11.87
C ARG A 61 -8.57 -8.92 13.11
N CYS A 62 -9.06 -10.13 13.36
CA CYS A 62 -9.71 -10.46 14.62
C CYS A 62 -8.71 -10.44 15.76
N SER A 63 -9.15 -9.99 16.93
CA SER A 63 -8.35 -10.14 18.14
C SER A 63 -8.13 -11.62 18.44
N SER A 64 -6.94 -11.98 18.90
CA SER A 64 -6.58 -13.35 19.31
C SER A 64 -7.43 -13.90 20.47
N THR A 65 -8.23 -13.04 21.09
CA THR A 65 -9.16 -13.38 22.17
C THR A 65 -10.46 -14.03 21.71
N TYR A 66 -10.75 -14.05 20.40
CA TYR A 66 -11.96 -14.68 19.86
C TYR A 66 -11.61 -15.96 19.09
N PRO A 67 -12.44 -17.02 19.18
CA PRO A 67 -12.24 -18.24 18.41
C PRO A 67 -12.17 -17.92 16.90
N LEU A 68 -11.20 -18.51 16.21
CA LEU A 68 -10.90 -18.32 14.78
C LEU A 68 -12.05 -18.71 13.83
N THR A 69 -13.15 -19.26 14.35
CA THR A 69 -14.20 -19.88 13.55
C THR A 69 -15.16 -18.87 12.93
N TYR A 70 -15.54 -17.78 13.64
CA TYR A 70 -16.35 -16.70 13.07
C TYR A 70 -16.13 -15.40 13.87
N PRO A 71 -15.58 -14.33 13.28
CA PRO A 71 -15.57 -13.03 13.91
C PRO A 71 -17.03 -12.63 14.19
N PRO A 72 -17.42 -12.29 15.43
CA PRO A 72 -18.73 -11.70 15.64
C PRO A 72 -18.81 -10.44 14.77
N ALA A 73 -19.84 -10.32 13.92
CA ALA A 73 -20.04 -9.13 13.08
C ALA A 73 -20.06 -7.82 13.91
N SER A 74 -20.37 -7.94 15.21
CA SER A 74 -20.39 -6.88 16.22
C SER A 74 -19.04 -6.59 16.91
N CYS A 75 -17.94 -7.25 16.52
CA CYS A 75 -16.62 -6.96 17.10
C CYS A 75 -16.11 -5.60 16.57
N SER A 76 -16.30 -4.54 17.36
CA SER A 76 -15.92 -3.17 16.98
C SER A 76 -14.46 -3.02 16.56
N ILE A 77 -13.53 -3.75 17.20
CA ILE A 77 -12.11 -3.74 16.83
C ILE A 77 -11.90 -4.35 15.44
N TYR A 78 -12.57 -5.46 15.12
CA TYR A 78 -12.48 -6.09 13.82
C TYR A 78 -13.00 -5.17 12.72
N THR A 79 -14.17 -4.56 12.92
CA THR A 79 -14.78 -3.68 11.91
C THR A 79 -13.98 -2.39 11.70
N LEU A 80 -13.36 -1.84 12.76
CA LEU A 80 -12.40 -0.74 12.64
C LEU A 80 -11.16 -1.12 11.83
N ARG A 81 -10.58 -2.30 12.07
CA ARG A 81 -9.42 -2.80 11.31
C ARG A 81 -9.76 -3.06 9.85
N LEU A 82 -10.98 -3.51 9.54
CA LEU A 82 -11.45 -3.66 8.16
C LEU A 82 -11.51 -2.32 7.42
N ARG A 83 -11.68 -1.20 8.14
CA ARG A 83 -11.70 0.18 7.58
C ARG A 83 -10.33 0.87 7.57
N SER A 84 -9.26 0.19 7.98
CA SER A 84 -7.91 0.75 7.94
C SER A 84 -7.59 1.30 6.54
N SER A 85 -7.14 2.56 6.49
CA SER A 85 -6.66 3.22 5.27
C SER A 85 -5.29 2.69 4.84
N TRP A 86 -4.58 2.02 5.75
CA TRP A 86 -3.30 1.36 5.47
C TRP A 86 -3.49 -0.09 4.97
N GLY A 87 -4.74 -0.55 4.85
CA GLY A 87 -5.08 -1.86 4.27
C GLY A 87 -4.44 -3.02 5.02
N SER A 88 -3.59 -3.79 4.34
CA SER A 88 -2.86 -4.92 4.94
C SER A 88 -1.83 -4.50 6.00
N HIS A 89 -1.50 -3.21 6.11
CA HIS A 89 -0.64 -2.65 7.15
C HIS A 89 -1.43 -2.04 8.33
N TRP A 90 -2.67 -2.49 8.56
CA TRP A 90 -3.53 -2.00 9.65
C TRP A 90 -2.86 -2.06 11.04
N ARG A 91 -1.99 -3.04 11.30
CA ARG A 91 -1.22 -3.12 12.56
C ARG A 91 -0.25 -1.97 12.71
N CYS A 92 0.37 -1.55 11.61
CA CYS A 92 1.27 -0.41 11.59
C CYS A 92 0.48 0.87 11.88
N GLU A 93 -0.72 1.00 11.29
CA GLU A 93 -1.63 2.13 11.57
C GLU A 93 -2.04 2.18 13.05
N GLU A 94 -2.39 1.04 13.66
CA GLU A 94 -2.68 0.93 15.10
C GLU A 94 -1.46 1.28 15.96
N SER A 95 -0.29 0.72 15.63
CA SER A 95 0.94 0.92 16.41
C SER A 95 1.35 2.38 16.49
N VAL A 96 1.15 3.13 15.40
CA VAL A 96 1.44 4.56 15.33
C VAL A 96 0.51 5.36 16.23
N LYS A 97 -0.73 4.90 16.44
CA LYS A 97 -1.70 5.55 17.32
C LYS A 97 -1.41 5.29 18.80
N THR A 98 -0.81 4.14 19.13
CA THR A 98 -0.60 3.72 20.52
C THR A 98 0.80 4.04 21.06
N ASP A 99 1.86 3.83 20.28
CA ASP A 99 3.26 4.05 20.71
C ASP A 99 4.21 4.04 19.49
N GLY A 100 3.99 4.99 18.58
CA GLY A 100 4.61 5.04 17.26
C GLY A 100 6.08 5.44 17.25
N ASN A 101 6.96 4.65 17.87
CA ASN A 101 8.38 4.98 17.90
C ASN A 101 9.29 3.85 17.41
N ILE A 102 10.14 4.18 16.43
CA ILE A 102 11.26 3.32 16.06
C ILE A 102 12.30 3.35 17.17
N THR A 103 12.89 2.19 17.51
CA THR A 103 14.04 2.13 18.43
C THR A 103 15.20 3.00 17.94
N ALA A 104 15.31 3.22 16.62
CA ALA A 104 16.27 4.11 16.02
C ALA A 104 16.02 5.62 16.26
N GLU A 105 14.88 6.06 16.82
CA GLU A 105 14.63 7.48 17.09
C GLU A 105 15.68 8.05 18.06
N ALA A 106 16.05 7.27 19.07
CA ALA A 106 17.12 7.61 19.99
C ALA A 106 18.46 7.88 19.26
N LEU A 107 18.76 7.11 18.21
CA LEU A 107 19.96 7.31 17.39
C LEU A 107 19.86 8.58 16.53
N LEU A 108 18.69 8.84 15.95
CA LEU A 108 18.43 10.04 15.15
C LEU A 108 18.54 11.33 15.98
N LEU A 109 18.20 11.26 17.26
CA LEU A 109 18.21 12.40 18.18
C LEU A 109 19.51 12.54 18.99
N ALA A 110 20.38 11.52 18.99
CA ALA A 110 21.60 11.51 19.81
C ALA A 110 22.59 12.63 19.44
N CYS A 111 22.96 12.72 18.16
CA CYS A 111 23.76 13.83 17.64
C CYS A 111 23.64 13.97 16.12
N LYS A 112 24.03 15.13 15.56
CA LYS A 112 23.93 15.41 14.12
C LYS A 112 24.73 14.40 13.28
N ARG A 113 25.89 13.99 13.78
CA ARG A 113 26.75 13.02 13.09
C ARG A 113 26.15 11.62 13.08
N MET A 114 25.59 11.16 14.20
CA MET A 114 24.86 9.89 14.28
C MET A 114 23.64 9.92 13.38
N CYS A 115 22.88 11.02 13.39
CA CYS A 115 21.72 11.21 12.56
C CYS A 115 22.06 11.01 11.07
N ILE A 116 23.09 11.71 10.56
CA ILE A 116 23.52 11.56 9.16
C ILE A 116 23.95 10.12 8.86
N ASP A 117 24.84 9.55 9.67
CA ASP A 117 25.33 8.17 9.48
C ASP A 117 24.18 7.14 9.45
N VAL A 118 23.20 7.29 10.35
CA VAL A 118 22.05 6.38 10.48
C VAL A 118 21.07 6.58 9.34
N VAL A 119 20.75 7.83 8.98
CA VAL A 119 19.80 8.12 7.90
C VAL A 119 20.32 7.65 6.55
N GLU A 120 21.61 7.86 6.26
CA GLU A 120 22.25 7.34 5.04
C GLU A 120 22.20 5.81 5.00
N MET A 121 22.43 5.15 6.13
CA MET A 121 22.32 3.70 6.22
C MET A 121 20.88 3.22 6.05
N MET A 122 19.89 3.88 6.66
CA MET A 122 18.47 3.55 6.50
C MET A 122 18.08 3.60 5.02
N ALA A 123 18.47 4.65 4.30
CA ALA A 123 18.19 4.79 2.86
C ALA A 123 18.82 3.68 2.00
N ASP A 124 19.95 3.13 2.46
CA ASP A 124 20.74 2.11 1.79
C ASP A 124 20.19 0.69 1.98
N ILE A 125 19.62 0.37 3.16
CA ILE A 125 19.23 -1.00 3.53
C ILE A 125 17.73 -1.21 3.71
N ALA A 126 16.98 -0.16 4.08
CA ALA A 126 15.59 -0.30 4.46
C ALA A 126 14.65 0.01 3.30
N VAL A 127 13.50 -0.66 3.33
CA VAL A 127 12.36 -0.35 2.47
C VAL A 127 11.54 0.76 3.10
N PHE A 128 11.32 1.84 2.38
CA PHE A 128 10.44 2.90 2.82
C PHE A 128 9.02 2.65 2.32
N GLN A 129 8.05 2.71 3.21
CA GLN A 129 6.64 2.45 2.94
C GLN A 129 5.83 3.74 3.09
N ILE A 130 5.05 4.08 2.07
CA ILE A 130 4.08 5.18 2.09
C ILE A 130 2.68 4.58 1.97
N ASN A 131 1.77 4.96 2.87
CA ASN A 131 0.40 4.44 2.90
C ASN A 131 -0.69 5.50 2.73
N ASP A 132 -0.31 6.77 2.60
CA ASP A 132 -1.26 7.87 2.48
C ASP A 132 -0.81 8.91 1.44
N LEU A 133 -1.80 9.61 0.87
CA LEU A 133 -1.56 10.60 -0.18
C LEU A 133 -0.91 11.89 0.35
N ASP A 134 -1.05 12.21 1.63
CA ASP A 134 -0.43 13.41 2.19
C ASP A 134 1.09 13.26 2.30
N MET A 135 1.57 12.08 2.71
CA MET A 135 3.00 11.76 2.70
C MET A 135 3.54 11.66 1.28
N LEU A 136 2.77 11.08 0.35
CA LEU A 136 3.11 11.08 -1.08
C LEU A 136 3.25 12.51 -1.62
N ARG A 137 2.35 13.41 -1.23
CA ARG A 137 2.42 14.83 -1.59
C ARG A 137 3.71 15.47 -1.07
N ILE A 138 4.14 15.14 0.14
CA ILE A 138 5.41 15.64 0.68
C ILE A 138 6.59 15.15 -0.14
N LEU A 139 6.60 13.87 -0.55
CA LEU A 139 7.62 13.35 -1.46
C LEU A 139 7.68 14.17 -2.77
N VAL A 140 6.51 14.43 -3.37
CA VAL A 140 6.40 15.24 -4.60
C VAL A 140 6.88 16.67 -4.40
N LEU A 141 6.48 17.34 -3.31
CA LEU A 141 6.87 18.72 -3.01
C LEU A 141 8.35 18.84 -2.66
N HIS A 142 8.90 17.87 -1.93
CA HIS A 142 10.31 17.87 -1.57
C HIS A 142 11.21 17.57 -2.78
N SER A 143 10.67 16.87 -3.79
CA SER A 143 11.34 16.74 -5.08
C SER A 143 11.41 18.09 -5.81
N SER A 144 10.38 18.94 -5.70
CA SER A 144 10.23 20.18 -6.48
C SER A 144 10.90 21.42 -5.89
N VAL A 145 11.26 21.42 -4.59
CA VAL A 145 11.81 22.59 -3.91
C VAL A 145 13.23 22.33 -3.39
N LEU A 146 14.24 22.65 -4.21
CA LEU A 146 15.62 22.88 -3.76
C LEU A 146 15.87 24.38 -3.51
N LYS A 147 15.02 25.06 -2.72
CA LYS A 147 15.30 26.43 -2.29
C LYS A 147 15.73 26.46 -0.82
N PRO A 148 17.03 26.67 -0.52
CA PRO A 148 17.53 26.79 0.84
C PRO A 148 17.11 28.16 1.38
N GLY A 149 16.11 28.22 2.25
CA GLY A 149 15.66 29.50 2.79
C GLY A 149 14.58 29.48 3.86
N ARG A 150 13.92 28.34 4.11
CA ARG A 150 13.02 28.19 5.26
C ARG A 150 13.69 27.38 6.36
N SER A 151 13.44 27.80 7.61
CA SER A 151 13.84 27.12 8.84
C SER A 151 13.68 25.60 8.70
N SER A 152 14.80 24.86 8.70
CA SER A 152 14.81 23.41 8.43
C SER A 152 14.06 22.69 9.54
N THR A 153 12.96 22.01 9.22
CA THR A 153 12.34 21.07 10.16
C THR A 153 13.12 19.77 10.14
N PHE A 154 13.03 18.96 11.21
CA PHE A 154 13.59 17.60 11.22
C PHE A 154 13.17 16.80 9.97
N ALA A 155 11.90 16.91 9.58
CA ALA A 155 11.36 16.31 8.37
C ALA A 155 12.12 16.70 7.10
N SER A 156 12.43 17.99 6.90
CA SER A 156 13.16 18.45 5.71
C SER A 156 14.61 17.96 5.71
N THR A 157 15.30 18.00 6.86
CA THR A 157 16.66 17.46 6.97
C THR A 157 16.67 15.96 6.70
N PHE A 158 15.74 15.21 7.31
CA PHE A 158 15.63 13.77 7.15
C PHE A 158 15.38 13.38 5.69
N LEU A 159 14.36 13.97 5.05
CA LEU A 159 14.05 13.69 3.65
C LEU A 159 15.18 14.12 2.71
N SER A 160 15.87 15.22 3.00
CA SER A 160 17.04 15.64 2.21
C SER A 160 18.20 14.64 2.29
N CYS A 161 18.31 13.88 3.39
CA CYS A 161 19.32 12.84 3.55
C CYS A 161 18.86 11.48 2.99
N VAL A 162 17.59 11.11 3.18
CA VAL A 162 17.06 9.82 2.71
C VAL A 162 16.88 9.78 1.20
N LEU A 163 16.15 10.75 0.65
CA LEU A 163 15.64 10.67 -0.73
C LEU A 163 16.75 10.50 -1.78
N PRO A 164 17.91 11.18 -1.69
CA PRO A 164 18.98 10.98 -2.66
C PRO A 164 19.58 9.56 -2.65
N SER A 165 19.54 8.87 -1.52
CA SER A 165 20.17 7.55 -1.32
C SER A 165 19.16 6.40 -1.31
N LEU A 166 17.86 6.70 -1.39
CA LEU A 166 16.78 5.74 -1.29
C LEU A 166 16.85 4.70 -2.41
N LYS A 167 16.96 3.42 -2.05
CA LYS A 167 17.02 2.31 -3.02
C LYS A 167 15.69 1.61 -3.28
N GLU A 168 14.81 1.56 -2.29
CA GLU A 168 13.54 0.83 -2.38
C GLU A 168 12.39 1.61 -1.75
N LEU A 169 11.32 1.78 -2.52
CA LEU A 169 10.12 2.49 -2.12
C LEU A 169 8.88 1.63 -2.40
N HIS A 170 8.07 1.45 -1.37
CA HIS A 170 6.77 0.82 -1.46
C HIS A 170 5.68 1.86 -1.23
N ILE A 171 4.67 1.86 -2.09
CA ILE A 171 3.50 2.72 -2.00
C ILE A 171 2.29 1.79 -1.93
N SER A 172 1.50 1.86 -0.86
CA SER A 172 0.33 1.01 -0.69
C SER A 172 -0.86 1.84 -0.26
N LEU A 173 -1.72 2.17 -1.22
CA LEU A 173 -2.82 3.11 -1.04
C LEU A 173 -4.15 2.38 -1.11
N ARG A 174 -4.97 2.57 -0.07
CA ARG A 174 -6.38 2.19 -0.08
C ARG A 174 -7.23 3.45 -0.10
N LEU A 175 -7.67 3.84 -1.30
CA LEU A 175 -8.33 5.13 -1.54
C LEU A 175 -9.86 4.97 -1.63
N SER A 176 -10.60 6.06 -1.61
CA SER A 176 -12.02 6.00 -1.98
C SER A 176 -12.18 5.95 -3.50
N LEU A 177 -13.27 5.37 -3.98
CA LEU A 177 -13.63 5.37 -5.40
C LEU A 177 -13.77 6.78 -5.98
N SER A 178 -14.20 7.75 -5.16
CA SER A 178 -14.29 9.15 -5.59
C SER A 178 -12.92 9.72 -6.00
N ILE A 179 -11.84 9.32 -5.33
CA ILE A 179 -10.47 9.74 -5.69
C ILE A 179 -10.07 9.11 -7.03
N TYR A 180 -10.37 7.82 -7.24
CA TYR A 180 -10.11 7.15 -8.51
C TYR A 180 -10.89 7.78 -9.67
N GLY A 181 -12.17 8.10 -9.48
CA GLY A 181 -12.97 8.81 -10.48
C GLY A 181 -12.41 10.22 -10.78
N ALA A 182 -11.88 10.91 -9.77
CA ALA A 182 -11.24 12.20 -9.96
C ALA A 182 -9.92 12.09 -10.75
N LEU A 183 -9.13 11.03 -10.52
CA LEU A 183 -7.93 10.73 -11.32
C LEU A 183 -8.27 10.42 -12.79
N GLU A 184 -9.33 9.65 -13.03
CA GLU A 184 -9.83 9.35 -14.38
C GLU A 184 -10.22 10.63 -15.13
N ASN A 185 -10.96 11.52 -14.48
CA ASN A 185 -11.39 12.79 -15.07
C ASN A 185 -10.22 13.75 -15.33
N ALA A 186 -9.20 13.76 -14.47
CA ALA A 186 -8.03 14.63 -14.62
C ALA A 186 -7.21 14.33 -15.90
N GLY A 187 -7.18 13.07 -16.34
CA GLY A 187 -6.52 12.68 -17.60
C GLY A 187 -7.26 13.14 -18.86
N ASN A 188 -8.58 13.34 -18.77
CA ASN A 188 -9.44 13.68 -19.91
C ASN A 188 -9.60 15.20 -20.11
N SER A 189 -9.30 16.02 -19.10
CA SER A 189 -9.41 17.47 -19.18
C SER A 189 -8.20 18.10 -19.89
N THR A 190 -8.25 18.17 -21.22
CA THR A 190 -7.21 18.82 -22.04
C THR A 190 -7.29 20.36 -22.08
N GLY A 191 -8.08 21.02 -21.23
CA GLY A 191 -8.19 22.48 -21.29
C GLY A 191 -8.90 23.18 -20.13
N SER A 192 -8.17 24.12 -19.52
CA SER A 192 -8.64 25.45 -19.12
C SER A 192 -9.59 25.68 -17.94
N GLU A 193 -9.75 24.77 -16.98
CA GLU A 193 -10.33 25.14 -15.67
C GLU A 193 -9.44 24.69 -14.50
N SER A 194 -8.41 25.48 -14.21
CA SER A 194 -7.59 25.34 -13.00
C SER A 194 -8.35 25.87 -11.77
N SER A 195 -9.52 25.31 -11.46
CA SER A 195 -10.11 25.49 -10.14
C SER A 195 -9.52 24.41 -9.22
N SER A 196 -8.61 24.84 -8.33
CA SER A 196 -8.05 24.05 -7.20
C SER A 196 -7.96 22.54 -7.44
N MET A 197 -6.99 22.08 -8.24
CA MET A 197 -6.71 20.65 -8.39
C MET A 197 -6.56 20.03 -6.99
N ASP A 198 -7.40 19.04 -6.71
CA ASP A 198 -7.40 18.33 -5.44
C ASP A 198 -5.97 17.88 -5.12
N HIS A 199 -5.54 18.15 -3.88
CA HIS A 199 -4.20 17.82 -3.40
C HIS A 199 -3.86 16.34 -3.62
N SER A 200 -4.87 15.47 -3.52
CA SER A 200 -4.79 14.02 -3.78
C SER A 200 -4.38 13.71 -5.22
N ILE A 201 -5.02 14.36 -6.19
CA ILE A 201 -4.75 14.18 -7.63
C ILE A 201 -3.35 14.72 -7.96
N SER A 202 -2.97 15.86 -7.38
CA SER A 202 -1.64 16.45 -7.60
C SER A 202 -0.51 15.57 -7.02
N ALA A 203 -0.76 14.89 -5.90
CA ALA A 203 0.22 13.98 -5.30
C ALA A 203 0.47 12.76 -6.19
N TRP A 204 -0.59 12.18 -6.77
CA TRP A 204 -0.45 11.03 -7.64
C TRP A 204 0.15 11.38 -9.01
N THR A 205 -0.36 12.42 -9.66
CA THR A 205 0.14 12.84 -10.99
C THR A 205 1.56 13.40 -10.92
N GLY A 206 1.95 14.00 -9.79
CA GLY A 206 3.32 14.45 -9.52
C GLY A 206 4.31 13.34 -9.13
N LEU A 207 3.85 12.09 -9.00
CA LEU A 207 4.70 10.99 -8.53
C LEU A 207 5.84 10.69 -9.51
N ARG A 208 5.56 10.60 -10.82
CA ARG A 208 6.58 10.32 -11.84
C ARG A 208 7.82 11.23 -11.72
N PRO A 209 7.71 12.56 -11.81
CA PRO A 209 8.89 13.43 -11.71
C PRO A 209 9.52 13.42 -10.31
N ALA A 210 8.82 12.96 -9.27
CA ALA A 210 9.42 12.74 -7.96
C ALA A 210 10.30 11.48 -7.98
N ILE A 211 9.80 10.37 -8.54
CA ILE A 211 10.55 9.11 -8.70
C ILE A 211 11.78 9.30 -9.59
N GLU A 212 11.66 9.99 -10.73
CA GLU A 212 12.79 10.25 -11.63
C GLU A 212 13.95 11.02 -10.95
N ARG A 213 13.66 11.77 -9.87
CA ARG A 213 14.68 12.47 -9.06
C ARG A 213 15.34 11.57 -8.01
N LEU A 214 14.77 10.42 -7.70
CA LEU A 214 15.37 9.43 -6.81
C LEU A 214 16.38 8.60 -7.61
N GLY A 215 17.52 9.19 -7.97
CA GLY A 215 18.50 8.58 -8.89
C GLY A 215 19.10 7.25 -8.42
N ASN A 216 19.01 6.96 -7.12
CA ASN A 216 19.45 5.69 -6.52
C ASN A 216 18.32 4.67 -6.33
N LEU A 217 17.07 5.03 -6.64
CA LEU A 217 15.96 4.10 -6.56
C LEU A 217 16.17 2.98 -7.57
N ARG A 218 16.03 1.74 -7.09
CA ARG A 218 16.18 0.51 -7.88
C ARG A 218 14.92 -0.33 -7.88
N ARG A 219 14.09 -0.23 -6.83
CA ARG A 219 12.83 -0.96 -6.73
C ARG A 219 11.69 -0.02 -6.32
N LEU A 220 10.59 -0.07 -7.07
CA LEU A 220 9.35 0.61 -6.78
C LEU A 220 8.21 -0.40 -6.79
N ARG A 221 7.57 -0.60 -5.64
CA ARG A 221 6.36 -1.44 -5.55
C ARG A 221 5.14 -0.58 -5.26
N ILE A 222 4.08 -0.79 -6.01
CA ILE A 222 2.83 -0.02 -5.85
C ILE A 222 1.69 -1.00 -5.66
N TRP A 223 0.97 -0.90 -4.54
CA TRP A 223 -0.30 -1.60 -4.29
C TRP A 223 -1.43 -0.57 -4.25
N LEU A 224 -2.45 -0.77 -5.08
CA LEU A 224 -3.64 0.07 -5.13
C LEU A 224 -4.88 -0.76 -4.81
N ASP A 225 -5.74 -0.24 -3.94
CA ASP A 225 -7.04 -0.83 -3.63
C ASP A 225 -8.01 0.29 -3.23
N HIS A 226 -9.29 -0.03 -3.05
CA HIS A 226 -10.27 0.90 -2.50
C HIS A 226 -11.02 0.31 -1.29
N GLY A 227 -11.72 1.17 -0.55
CA GLY A 227 -12.41 0.79 0.70
C GLY A 227 -13.81 0.20 0.52
N GLU A 228 -14.42 0.46 -0.64
CA GLU A 228 -15.85 0.22 -0.88
C GLU A 228 -16.16 -1.25 -1.24
N PRO A 229 -17.33 -1.79 -0.87
CA PRO A 229 -17.64 -3.21 -1.07
C PRO A 229 -17.74 -3.69 -2.54
N CYS A 230 -17.93 -2.79 -3.51
CA CYS A 230 -18.07 -3.16 -4.92
C CYS A 230 -16.74 -3.58 -5.56
N SER A 231 -16.80 -4.18 -6.75
CA SER A 231 -15.62 -4.72 -7.44
C SER A 231 -14.57 -3.68 -7.83
N TRP A 232 -13.31 -4.07 -7.81
CA TRP A 232 -12.19 -3.30 -8.35
C TRP A 232 -12.34 -2.97 -9.84
N SER A 233 -13.06 -3.79 -10.61
CA SER A 233 -13.37 -3.52 -12.03
C SER A 233 -14.19 -2.24 -12.27
N MET A 234 -14.60 -1.52 -11.22
CA MET A 234 -15.17 -0.19 -11.37
C MET A 234 -14.10 0.89 -11.66
N VAL A 235 -12.84 0.64 -11.31
CA VAL A 235 -11.71 1.57 -11.43
C VAL A 235 -11.08 1.50 -12.83
N ASN A 236 -10.94 2.65 -13.50
CA ASN A 236 -10.19 2.74 -14.75
C ASN A 236 -8.67 2.67 -14.51
N GLU A 237 -8.13 1.45 -14.46
CA GLU A 237 -6.71 1.17 -14.25
C GLU A 237 -5.80 1.91 -15.24
N ARG A 238 -6.21 1.98 -16.50
CA ARG A 238 -5.43 2.64 -17.55
C ARG A 238 -5.28 4.13 -17.26
N ALA A 239 -6.36 4.80 -16.89
CA ALA A 239 -6.31 6.21 -16.52
C ALA A 239 -5.45 6.42 -15.27
N VAL A 240 -5.63 5.59 -14.24
CA VAL A 240 -4.90 5.67 -12.96
C VAL A 240 -3.39 5.44 -13.13
N LEU A 241 -2.99 4.49 -13.97
CA LEU A 241 -1.58 4.14 -14.19
C LEU A 241 -0.91 4.92 -15.31
N SER A 242 -1.69 5.63 -16.14
CA SER A 242 -1.14 6.45 -17.24
C SER A 242 -0.03 7.43 -16.83
N PRO A 243 -0.06 8.10 -15.65
CA PRO A 243 1.02 9.02 -15.26
C PRO A 243 2.34 8.30 -14.97
N LEU A 244 2.27 7.00 -14.65
CA LEU A 244 3.41 6.16 -14.27
C LEU A 244 3.96 5.35 -15.44
N ALA A 245 3.17 5.14 -16.51
CA ALA A 245 3.60 4.38 -17.68
C ALA A 245 5.00 4.77 -18.21
N PRO A 246 5.37 6.07 -18.29
CA PRO A 246 6.70 6.46 -18.76
C PRO A 246 7.87 6.07 -17.85
N LEU A 247 7.64 5.72 -16.57
CA LEU A 247 8.70 5.27 -15.65
C LEU A 247 9.34 3.97 -16.12
N SER A 248 8.62 3.16 -16.89
CA SER A 248 9.13 1.93 -17.48
C SER A 248 10.28 2.13 -18.47
N ASN A 249 10.49 3.35 -18.95
CA ASN A 249 11.63 3.67 -19.81
C ASN A 249 12.97 3.70 -19.04
N ASN A 250 12.95 3.59 -17.70
CA ASN A 250 14.15 3.54 -16.89
C ASN A 250 14.58 2.07 -16.66
N PRO A 251 15.61 1.56 -17.36
CA PRO A 251 16.04 0.17 -17.23
C PRO A 251 16.70 -0.15 -15.88
N ASN A 252 17.05 0.86 -15.10
CA ASN A 252 17.68 0.68 -13.78
C ASN A 252 16.65 0.64 -12.63
N LEU A 253 15.37 0.76 -12.94
CA LEU A 253 14.28 0.77 -11.98
C LEU A 253 13.35 -0.41 -12.24
N ASP A 254 13.34 -1.36 -11.31
CA ASP A 254 12.36 -2.44 -11.26
C ASP A 254 11.05 -1.90 -10.68
N ILE A 255 9.96 -2.05 -11.44
CA ILE A 255 8.64 -1.55 -11.07
C ILE A 255 7.63 -2.70 -11.09
N SER A 256 7.01 -2.95 -9.95
CA SER A 256 5.92 -3.90 -9.81
C SER A 256 4.66 -3.20 -9.32
N ILE A 257 3.54 -3.44 -10.01
CA ILE A 257 2.23 -2.90 -9.63
C ILE A 257 1.35 -4.05 -9.24
N ASP A 258 0.98 -4.10 -7.98
CA ASP A 258 -0.02 -5.02 -7.48
C ASP A 258 -1.40 -4.34 -7.60
N LEU A 259 -2.36 -5.03 -8.25
CA LEU A 259 -3.76 -4.61 -8.38
C LEU A 259 -4.69 -5.77 -7.99
N PRO A 260 -5.91 -5.49 -7.51
CA PRO A 260 -6.91 -6.53 -7.33
C PRO A 260 -7.25 -7.25 -8.64
N LYS A 261 -7.73 -8.49 -8.53
CA LYS A 261 -8.27 -9.25 -9.66
C LYS A 261 -9.49 -8.54 -10.24
N LEU A 262 -9.59 -8.58 -11.56
CA LEU A 262 -10.75 -8.07 -12.28
C LEU A 262 -11.87 -9.10 -12.24
N HIS A 263 -13.07 -8.63 -11.97
CA HIS A 263 -14.25 -9.44 -12.11
C HIS A 263 -14.63 -9.61 -13.59
N PRO A 264 -14.81 -10.85 -14.10
CA PRO A 264 -15.04 -11.14 -15.52
C PRO A 264 -16.25 -10.41 -16.13
N LYS A 265 -17.32 -10.22 -15.35
CA LYS A 265 -18.54 -9.51 -15.81
C LYS A 265 -18.32 -8.03 -16.15
N TRP A 266 -17.32 -7.38 -15.54
CA TRP A 266 -17.12 -5.93 -15.65
C TRP A 266 -15.76 -5.55 -16.20
N GLU A 267 -14.90 -6.52 -16.52
CA GLU A 267 -13.63 -6.24 -17.18
C GLU A 267 -13.87 -5.65 -18.57
N ASN A 268 -12.96 -4.78 -18.99
CA ASN A 268 -13.10 -3.97 -20.19
C ASN A 268 -11.69 -3.61 -20.66
N PRO A 269 -11.25 -4.06 -21.85
CA PRO A 269 -9.91 -3.79 -22.36
C PRO A 269 -9.57 -2.31 -22.50
N ASP A 270 -10.54 -1.41 -22.66
CA ASP A 270 -10.32 0.04 -22.78
C ASP A 270 -10.12 0.73 -21.42
N ARG A 271 -10.50 0.09 -20.31
CA ARG A 271 -10.34 0.63 -18.95
C ARG A 271 -9.33 -0.15 -18.12
N HIS A 272 -9.14 -1.42 -18.43
CA HIS A 272 -8.40 -2.38 -17.61
C HIS A 272 -7.28 -3.04 -18.40
N PHE A 273 -6.27 -3.52 -17.67
CA PHE A 273 -5.20 -4.35 -18.23
C PHE A 273 -5.59 -5.83 -18.14
N THR A 274 -6.20 -6.34 -19.21
CA THR A 274 -6.58 -7.76 -19.39
C THR A 274 -5.48 -8.55 -20.09
N GLU A 275 -5.61 -9.88 -20.18
CA GLU A 275 -4.64 -10.73 -20.90
C GLU A 275 -4.52 -10.38 -22.39
N ASP A 276 -5.63 -9.96 -23.00
CA ASP A 276 -5.68 -9.52 -24.41
C ASP A 276 -5.17 -8.09 -24.62
N SER A 277 -4.86 -7.37 -23.54
CA SER A 277 -4.39 -5.99 -23.64
C SER A 277 -2.96 -5.94 -24.17
N PRO A 278 -2.59 -4.88 -24.93
CA PRO A 278 -1.20 -4.65 -25.28
C PRO A 278 -0.34 -4.67 -24.01
N PRO A 279 0.82 -5.38 -24.02
CA PRO A 279 1.64 -5.54 -22.84
C PRO A 279 2.08 -4.16 -22.33
N LEU A 280 1.71 -3.87 -21.09
CA LEU A 280 2.27 -2.72 -20.40
C LEU A 280 3.71 -3.06 -20.04
N THR A 281 4.61 -2.11 -20.23
CA THR A 281 6.01 -2.27 -19.83
C THR A 281 6.20 -2.39 -18.31
N LEU A 282 5.14 -2.12 -17.54
CA LEU A 282 5.10 -2.26 -16.09
C LEU A 282 4.52 -3.63 -15.75
N THR A 283 5.18 -4.36 -14.87
CA THR A 283 4.71 -5.67 -14.41
C THR A 283 3.50 -5.49 -13.51
N ILE A 284 2.34 -6.01 -13.93
CA ILE A 284 1.12 -6.03 -13.10
C ILE A 284 0.96 -7.42 -12.47
N HIS A 285 0.86 -7.45 -11.15
CA HIS A 285 0.51 -8.64 -10.37
C HIS A 285 -0.92 -8.52 -9.88
N ARG A 286 -1.72 -9.56 -10.12
CA ARG A 286 -3.12 -9.61 -9.68
C ARG A 286 -3.23 -10.28 -8.31
N ARG A 287 -3.89 -9.63 -7.36
CA ARG A 287 -4.11 -10.16 -6.00
C ARG A 287 -5.60 -10.26 -5.68
N TYR A 288 -5.93 -11.15 -4.76
CA TYR A 288 -7.28 -11.22 -4.21
C TYR A 288 -7.57 -10.01 -3.34
N ARG A 289 -8.78 -9.48 -3.49
CA ARG A 289 -9.25 -8.35 -2.69
C ARG A 289 -9.75 -8.81 -1.32
N GLN A 290 -9.75 -7.92 -0.34
CA GLN A 290 -10.42 -8.12 0.93
C GLN A 290 -11.92 -8.40 0.71
N ARG A 291 -12.43 -9.47 1.32
CA ARG A 291 -13.82 -9.98 1.13
C ARG A 291 -14.80 -9.50 2.20
N TYR A 292 -14.29 -9.00 3.33
CA TYR A 292 -15.09 -8.44 4.42
C TYR A 292 -14.84 -6.94 4.51
N HIS A 293 -15.88 -6.12 4.65
CA HIS A 293 -15.76 -4.66 4.68
C HIS A 293 -16.43 -4.11 5.93
N GLY A 294 -15.82 -3.14 6.60
CA GLY A 294 -16.48 -2.43 7.69
C GLY A 294 -17.39 -1.35 7.11
N VAL A 295 -18.70 -1.54 7.23
CA VAL A 295 -19.72 -0.65 6.68
C VAL A 295 -20.41 0.09 7.82
N GLU A 296 -20.53 1.41 7.68
CA GLU A 296 -21.20 2.26 8.65
C GLU A 296 -22.70 2.32 8.33
N SER A 297 -23.51 1.91 9.30
CA SER A 297 -24.97 1.95 9.25
C SER A 297 -25.48 3.37 9.51
N SER A 298 -26.76 3.63 9.20
CA SER A 298 -27.38 4.95 9.39
C SER A 298 -27.42 5.43 10.84
N ASP A 299 -27.33 4.52 11.80
CA ASP A 299 -27.27 4.81 13.24
C ASP A 299 -25.83 5.06 13.74
N GLY A 300 -24.83 5.03 12.85
CA GLY A 300 -23.41 5.20 13.17
C GLY A 300 -22.72 3.93 13.69
N SER A 301 -23.44 2.80 13.79
CA SER A 301 -22.82 1.50 14.07
C SER A 301 -21.98 1.04 12.88
N ILE A 302 -20.92 0.25 13.15
CA ILE A 302 -20.04 -0.29 12.10
C ILE A 302 -20.10 -1.80 12.17
N ASP A 303 -20.63 -2.40 11.12
CA ASP A 303 -20.76 -3.85 10.97
C ASP A 303 -19.80 -4.40 9.91
N ALA A 304 -19.40 -5.66 10.06
CA ALA A 304 -18.68 -6.37 9.02
C ALA A 304 -19.68 -6.89 7.97
N LYS A 305 -19.56 -6.41 6.73
CA LYS A 305 -20.29 -6.92 5.56
C LYS A 305 -19.40 -7.86 4.76
N HIS A 306 -19.85 -9.09 4.52
CA HIS A 306 -19.22 -9.98 3.53
C HIS A 306 -19.69 -9.58 2.13
N ASP A 307 -18.77 -9.12 1.29
CA ASP A 307 -19.02 -8.70 -0.09
C ASP A 307 -17.77 -9.06 -0.91
N PRO A 308 -17.64 -10.33 -1.31
CA PRO A 308 -16.44 -10.82 -1.98
C PRO A 308 -16.35 -10.27 -3.41
N ASP A 309 -15.15 -9.90 -3.82
CA ASP A 309 -14.82 -9.66 -5.22
C ASP A 309 -14.37 -10.98 -5.89
N PHE A 310 -14.12 -10.95 -7.20
CA PHE A 310 -13.69 -12.14 -7.93
C PHE A 310 -12.36 -12.71 -7.37
N PRO A 311 -12.26 -14.04 -7.17
CA PRO A 311 -13.33 -15.04 -7.29
C PRO A 311 -14.23 -15.06 -6.04
N ILE A 312 -15.54 -15.02 -6.23
CA ILE A 312 -16.52 -15.17 -5.16
C ILE A 312 -16.46 -16.58 -4.55
N LEU A 313 -16.10 -17.58 -5.36
CA LEU A 313 -15.99 -18.99 -4.97
C LEU A 313 -14.67 -19.31 -4.23
N TYR A 314 -13.90 -18.30 -3.79
CA TYR A 314 -12.61 -18.50 -3.10
C TYR A 314 -12.62 -19.60 -2.02
N GLU A 315 -13.67 -19.69 -1.20
CA GLU A 315 -13.76 -20.68 -0.11
C GLU A 315 -14.00 -22.11 -0.60
N VAL A 316 -14.48 -22.27 -1.83
CA VAL A 316 -14.65 -23.58 -2.47
C VAL A 316 -13.31 -24.27 -2.69
N ALA A 317 -12.25 -23.51 -2.98
CA ALA A 317 -10.92 -24.07 -3.18
C ALA A 317 -10.46 -24.90 -1.98
N ASP A 318 -10.60 -24.34 -0.78
CA ASP A 318 -10.23 -24.99 0.47
C ASP A 318 -11.17 -26.16 0.81
N LEU A 319 -12.49 -25.99 0.58
CA LEU A 319 -13.50 -26.99 0.92
C LEU A 319 -13.41 -28.25 0.06
N TYR A 320 -13.07 -28.10 -1.22
CA TYR A 320 -13.06 -29.20 -2.19
C TYR A 320 -11.65 -29.60 -2.64
N TYR A 321 -10.62 -29.09 -1.96
CA TYR A 321 -9.21 -29.35 -2.28
C TYR A 321 -8.86 -29.03 -3.74
N MET A 322 -9.50 -28.00 -4.30
CA MET A 322 -9.22 -27.51 -5.65
C MET A 322 -8.11 -26.46 -5.58
N THR A 323 -7.32 -26.33 -6.65
CA THR A 323 -6.40 -25.20 -6.75
C THR A 323 -7.19 -23.93 -7.04
N MET A 324 -6.65 -22.78 -6.62
CA MET A 324 -7.31 -21.51 -6.86
C MET A 324 -7.48 -21.20 -8.35
N GLU A 325 -6.55 -21.65 -9.18
CA GLU A 325 -6.60 -21.47 -10.64
C GLU A 325 -7.81 -22.19 -11.25
N ILE A 326 -8.15 -23.39 -10.74
CA ILE A 326 -9.33 -24.14 -11.19
C ILE A 326 -10.60 -23.38 -10.81
N VAL A 327 -10.69 -22.89 -9.57
CA VAL A 327 -11.86 -22.14 -9.09
C VAL A 327 -12.06 -20.85 -9.89
N GLU A 328 -10.98 -20.13 -10.18
CA GLU A 328 -11.03 -18.92 -11.00
C GLU A 328 -11.51 -19.20 -12.43
N GLU A 329 -11.00 -20.28 -13.05
CA GLU A 329 -11.39 -20.65 -14.41
C GLU A 329 -12.86 -21.07 -14.47
N MET A 330 -13.32 -21.87 -13.51
CA MET A 330 -14.73 -22.24 -13.39
C MET A 330 -15.62 -21.01 -13.26
N GLU A 331 -15.31 -20.13 -12.30
CA GLU A 331 -16.09 -18.91 -12.06
C GLU A 331 -16.08 -17.97 -13.27
N ARG A 332 -14.93 -17.82 -13.95
CA ARG A 332 -14.83 -17.03 -15.18
C ARG A 332 -15.70 -17.60 -16.28
N ALA A 333 -15.69 -18.93 -16.48
CA ALA A 333 -16.51 -19.59 -17.48
C ALA A 333 -18.02 -19.41 -17.19
N SER A 334 -18.46 -19.54 -15.93
CA SER A 334 -19.83 -19.26 -15.50
C SER A 334 -20.26 -17.84 -15.87
N TRP A 335 -19.43 -16.85 -15.50
CA TRP A 335 -19.71 -15.45 -15.80
C TRP A 335 -19.78 -15.17 -17.31
N GLN A 336 -18.92 -15.80 -18.13
CA GLN A 336 -18.93 -15.67 -19.59
C GLN A 336 -20.21 -16.25 -20.22
N ARG A 337 -20.79 -17.31 -19.63
CA ARG A 337 -22.10 -17.84 -20.06
C ARG A 337 -23.29 -17.02 -19.54
N GLY A 338 -23.05 -16.03 -18.69
CA GLY A 338 -24.09 -15.23 -18.05
C GLY A 338 -24.79 -15.95 -16.90
N GLU A 339 -24.16 -17.01 -16.38
CA GLU A 339 -24.65 -17.81 -15.27
C GLU A 339 -24.13 -17.24 -13.93
N ASP A 340 -24.82 -17.58 -12.84
CA ASP A 340 -24.38 -17.24 -11.48
C ASP A 340 -23.48 -18.37 -10.97
N PRO A 341 -22.18 -18.13 -10.75
CA PRO A 341 -21.24 -19.18 -10.37
C PRO A 341 -21.62 -19.90 -9.07
N ILE A 342 -22.27 -19.19 -8.13
CA ILE A 342 -22.72 -19.82 -6.88
C ILE A 342 -23.83 -20.81 -7.15
N LYS A 343 -24.79 -20.46 -8.03
CA LYS A 343 -25.89 -21.36 -8.35
C LYS A 343 -25.41 -22.59 -9.12
N GLU A 344 -24.58 -22.39 -10.13
CA GLU A 344 -24.00 -23.48 -10.91
C GLU A 344 -23.23 -24.45 -10.01
N PHE A 345 -22.39 -23.92 -9.11
CA PHE A 345 -21.65 -24.74 -8.17
C PHE A 345 -22.57 -25.54 -7.23
N LEU A 346 -23.63 -24.91 -6.71
CA LEU A 346 -24.60 -25.58 -5.84
C LEU A 346 -25.40 -26.66 -6.61
N ASP A 347 -25.78 -26.40 -7.84
CA ASP A 347 -26.54 -27.36 -8.66
C ASP A 347 -25.67 -28.56 -9.06
N ASP A 348 -24.41 -28.35 -9.45
CA ASP A 348 -23.47 -29.43 -9.81
C ASP A 348 -23.00 -30.25 -8.60
N SER A 349 -22.82 -29.63 -7.43
CA SER A 349 -22.47 -30.33 -6.19
C SER A 349 -23.62 -31.21 -5.67
N ILE A 350 -24.88 -30.82 -5.92
CA ILE A 350 -26.06 -31.67 -5.67
C ILE A 350 -26.05 -32.88 -6.60
N VAL A 351 -25.64 -32.73 -7.86
CA VAL A 351 -25.58 -33.84 -8.83
C VAL A 351 -24.42 -34.81 -8.55
N CYS A 352 -23.33 -34.34 -7.94
CA CYS A 352 -22.18 -35.20 -7.56
C CYS A 352 -22.32 -35.86 -6.18
N SER A 353 -23.46 -35.68 -5.49
CA SER A 353 -23.74 -36.31 -4.20
C SER A 353 -24.30 -37.74 -4.37
N LEU A 354 -23.40 -38.72 -4.26
CA LEU A 354 -23.57 -40.17 -4.00
C LEU A 354 -23.67 -41.12 -5.22
N PRO A 355 -22.62 -41.93 -5.51
CA PRO A 355 -22.85 -43.34 -5.81
C PRO A 355 -23.30 -44.01 -4.50
N THR A 356 -24.54 -44.48 -4.48
CA THR A 356 -25.05 -45.36 -3.45
C THR A 356 -24.18 -46.62 -3.43
N ILE A 357 -23.51 -46.89 -2.30
CA ILE A 357 -22.94 -48.23 -2.01
C ILE A 357 -24.01 -49.04 -1.31
#